data_AF-A0A526YI52-F1
#
_entry.id   AF-A0A526YI52-F1
#
_cell.length_a   1.000
_cell.length_b   1.000
_cell.length_c   1.000
_cell.angle_alpha   90.00
_cell.angle_beta   90.00
_cell.angle_gamma   90.00
#
_symmetry.space_group_name_H-M   'P 1'
#
loop_
_entity.id
_entity.type
_entity.pdbx_description
1 polymer ?
#
loop_
_entity_poly.entity_id
_entity_poly.type
_entity_poly.pdbx_seq_one_letter_code
_entity_poly.pdbx_strand_id
1 'polypeptide(L)'
;VAVARLADAIFAASRVDVDDPIGNWKAHNAALRSRTEWLNGHNFHALHFTGPGTDLTVGLADGHEWMGGASTARNGITCNPNIPTEEVFTTPHARRVEGHVTSTKPLSYQGTLIDGIAVRFEEGRIVEAKASRGEDVLKKVLDTDEG
;
A
#
# COMPACT_ATOMS: atom_id res chain seq x y z
N VAL A 1 10.39 -12.78 -26.02
CA VAL A 1 9.44 -11.64 -25.98
C VAL A 1 8.92 -11.36 -24.57
N ALA A 2 8.33 -12.33 -23.85
CA ALA A 2 7.77 -12.09 -22.50
C ALA A 2 8.81 -11.59 -21.47
N VAL A 3 9.96 -12.25 -21.37
CA VAL A 3 11.04 -11.86 -20.44
C VAL A 3 11.59 -10.46 -20.76
N ALA A 4 11.78 -10.15 -22.05
CA ALA A 4 12.25 -8.82 -22.46
C ALA A 4 11.26 -7.72 -22.08
N ARG A 5 9.96 -7.91 -22.34
CA ARG A 5 8.93 -6.94 -21.93
C ARG A 5 8.83 -6.74 -20.42
N LEU A 6 9.04 -7.81 -19.65
CA LEU A 6 9.10 -7.71 -18.20
C LEU A 6 10.33 -6.92 -17.75
N ALA A 7 11.50 -7.15 -18.38
CA ALA A 7 12.70 -6.39 -18.09
C ALA A 7 12.51 -4.90 -18.39
N ASP A 8 11.91 -4.56 -19.55
CA ASP A 8 11.59 -3.18 -19.91
C ASP A 8 10.69 -2.51 -18.85
N ALA A 9 9.67 -3.23 -18.35
CA ALA A 9 8.78 -2.72 -17.31
C ALA A 9 9.51 -2.52 -15.96
N ILE A 10 10.42 -3.43 -15.60
CA ILE A 10 11.23 -3.30 -14.39
C ILE A 10 12.16 -2.09 -14.50
N PHE A 11 12.82 -1.90 -15.64
CA PHE A 11 13.74 -0.77 -15.84
C PHE A 11 13.01 0.57 -15.81
N ALA A 12 11.87 0.67 -16.48
CA ALA A 12 11.02 1.85 -16.46
C ALA A 12 10.51 2.15 -15.05
N ALA A 13 9.96 1.16 -14.34
CA ALA A 13 9.45 1.37 -12.97
C ALA A 13 10.57 1.74 -11.99
N SER A 14 11.76 1.16 -12.18
CA SER A 14 12.95 1.45 -11.38
C SER A 14 13.63 2.76 -11.77
N ARG A 15 13.16 3.46 -12.81
CA ARG A 15 13.69 4.73 -13.32
C ARG A 15 15.17 4.65 -13.74
N VAL A 16 15.58 3.51 -14.29
CA VAL A 16 16.97 3.26 -14.72
C VAL A 16 17.16 3.31 -16.23
N ASP A 17 16.09 3.55 -16.99
CA ASP A 17 16.05 3.64 -18.45
C ASP A 17 16.23 5.08 -18.98
N VAL A 18 16.81 5.97 -18.16
CA VAL A 18 17.08 7.38 -18.47
C VAL A 18 18.57 7.71 -18.31
N ASP A 19 19.03 8.82 -18.89
CA ASP A 19 20.44 9.23 -18.86
C ASP A 19 20.98 9.51 -17.43
N ASP A 20 20.16 10.13 -16.57
CA ASP A 20 20.48 10.40 -15.17
C ASP A 20 19.47 9.76 -14.21
N PRO A 21 19.59 8.45 -13.91
CA PRO A 21 18.67 7.75 -13.04
C PRO A 21 18.77 8.22 -11.58
N ILE A 22 19.95 8.69 -11.16
CA ILE A 22 20.17 9.21 -9.80
C ILE A 22 19.44 10.54 -9.62
N GLY A 23 19.55 11.45 -10.60
CA GLY A 23 18.80 12.70 -10.63
C GLY A 23 17.29 12.47 -10.66
N ASN A 24 16.83 11.50 -11.45
CA ASN A 24 15.42 11.12 -11.50
C ASN A 24 14.92 10.63 -10.13
N TRP A 25 15.66 9.74 -9.46
CA TRP A 25 15.32 9.28 -8.11
C TRP A 25 15.34 10.40 -7.06
N LYS A 26 16.26 11.36 -7.14
CA LYS A 26 16.28 12.53 -6.26
C LYS A 26 15.01 13.37 -6.42
N ALA A 27 14.61 13.66 -7.66
CA ALA A 27 13.40 14.41 -7.94
C ALA A 27 12.14 13.66 -7.50
N HIS A 28 12.08 12.34 -7.74
CA HIS A 28 10.98 11.49 -7.32
C HIS A 28 10.83 11.46 -5.79
N ASN A 29 11.93 11.26 -5.06
CA ASN A 29 11.94 11.28 -3.60
C ASN A 29 11.52 12.64 -3.04
N ALA A 30 11.93 13.75 -3.65
CA ALA A 30 11.48 15.08 -3.25
C ALA A 30 9.95 15.25 -3.44
N ALA A 31 9.40 14.70 -4.52
CA ALA A 31 7.96 14.75 -4.78
C ALA A 31 7.15 13.86 -3.82
N LEU A 32 7.67 12.69 -3.41
CA LEU A 32 7.04 11.90 -2.35
C LEU A 32 7.14 12.60 -1.00
N ARG A 33 8.29 13.21 -0.71
CA ARG A 33 8.51 13.95 0.53
C ARG A 33 7.52 15.10 0.72
N SER A 34 7.28 15.91 -0.31
CA SER A 34 6.31 17.01 -0.22
C SER A 34 4.89 16.52 0.10
N ARG A 35 4.48 15.35 -0.40
CA ARG A 35 3.20 14.72 -0.07
C ARG A 35 3.16 14.24 1.38
N THR A 36 4.21 13.58 1.85
CA THR A 36 4.29 13.14 3.27
C THR A 36 4.26 14.33 4.23
N GLU A 37 4.97 15.42 3.91
CA GLU A 37 4.97 16.64 4.72
C GLU A 37 3.61 17.30 4.76
N TRP A 38 2.91 17.35 3.62
CA TRP A 38 1.53 17.84 3.55
C TRP A 38 0.59 16.99 4.42
N LEU A 39 0.65 15.66 4.30
CA LEU A 39 -0.20 14.74 5.09
C LEU A 39 0.08 14.83 6.60
N ASN A 40 1.35 14.85 6.97
CA ASN A 40 1.78 15.02 8.37
C ASN A 40 1.36 16.37 8.95
N GLY A 41 1.40 17.44 8.15
CA GLY A 41 0.95 18.78 8.56
C GLY A 41 -0.56 18.86 8.82
N HIS A 42 -1.37 18.03 8.15
CA HIS A 42 -2.81 18.00 8.38
C HIS A 42 -3.21 17.16 9.59
N ASN A 43 -2.41 16.15 9.94
CA ASN A 43 -2.68 15.25 11.06
C ASN A 43 -4.13 14.72 11.07
N PHE A 44 -4.56 14.17 9.94
CA PHE A 44 -5.93 13.71 9.76
C PHE A 44 -6.33 12.66 10.79
N HIS A 45 -7.56 12.71 11.28
CA HIS A 45 -8.06 11.68 12.18
C HIS A 45 -8.43 10.38 11.45
N ALA A 46 -8.92 10.49 10.23
CA ALA A 46 -9.37 9.36 9.42
C ALA A 46 -9.34 9.70 7.92
N LEU A 47 -9.35 8.67 7.09
CA LEU A 47 -9.53 8.73 5.64
C LEU A 47 -10.85 8.04 5.27
N HIS A 48 -11.62 8.65 4.38
CA HIS A 48 -12.84 8.06 3.85
C HIS A 48 -12.66 7.75 2.36
N PHE A 49 -12.68 6.47 2.02
CA PHE A 49 -12.52 5.96 0.67
C PHE A 49 -13.88 5.63 0.08
N THR A 50 -14.17 6.16 -1.11
CA THR A 50 -15.42 5.91 -1.83
C THR A 50 -15.15 5.51 -3.27
N GLY A 51 -15.93 4.55 -3.79
CA GLY A 51 -15.82 4.06 -5.15
C GLY A 51 -16.73 2.87 -5.41
N PRO A 52 -16.69 2.28 -6.62
CA PRO A 52 -17.49 1.09 -6.93
C PRO A 52 -17.18 -0.05 -5.96
N GLY A 53 -18.19 -0.46 -5.17
CA GLY A 53 -18.04 -1.51 -4.15
C GLY A 53 -17.15 -1.14 -2.97
N THR A 54 -16.90 0.15 -2.74
CA THR A 54 -16.10 0.64 -1.61
C THR A 54 -16.74 1.86 -0.96
N ASP A 55 -16.99 1.76 0.33
CA ASP A 55 -17.33 2.84 1.25
C ASP A 55 -16.67 2.48 2.58
N LEU A 56 -15.46 2.98 2.81
CA LEU A 56 -14.60 2.56 3.90
C LEU A 56 -14.02 3.79 4.61
N THR A 57 -14.26 3.89 5.91
CA THR A 57 -13.57 4.85 6.78
C THR A 57 -12.46 4.14 7.54
N VAL A 58 -11.24 4.68 7.43
CA VAL A 58 -10.04 4.19 8.11
C VAL A 58 -9.51 5.29 9.01
N GLY A 59 -9.71 5.16 10.31
CA GLY A 59 -9.08 5.99 11.32
C GLY A 59 -7.56 5.80 11.32
N LEU A 60 -6.82 6.87 11.57
CA LEU A 60 -5.36 6.85 11.63
C LEU A 60 -4.89 6.72 13.09
N ALA A 61 -3.74 6.05 13.29
CA ALA A 61 -3.19 5.87 14.62
C ALA A 61 -2.87 7.23 15.28
N ASP A 62 -2.97 7.29 16.62
CA ASP A 62 -2.66 8.52 17.34
C ASP A 62 -1.14 8.76 17.25
N GLY A 63 -0.73 9.94 16.75
CA GLY A 63 0.68 10.24 16.48
C GLY A 63 1.27 9.52 15.25
N HIS A 64 0.42 9.08 14.31
CA HIS A 64 0.88 8.48 13.06
C HIS A 64 1.82 9.41 12.27
N GLU A 65 2.73 8.80 11.53
CA GLU A 65 3.62 9.49 10.60
C GLU A 65 3.42 8.92 9.20
N TRP A 66 3.18 9.80 8.23
CA TRP A 66 3.19 9.48 6.82
C TRP A 66 4.62 9.37 6.32
N MET A 67 4.94 8.21 5.75
CA MET A 67 6.22 7.85 5.18
C MET A 67 6.08 7.65 3.67
N GLY A 68 7.19 7.76 2.94
CA GLY A 68 7.20 7.54 1.50
C GLY A 68 8.57 7.79 0.89
N GLY A 69 8.94 6.97 -0.10
CA GLY A 69 10.24 7.07 -0.77
C GLY A 69 11.42 6.71 0.15
N ALA A 70 12.46 7.57 0.15
CA ALA A 70 13.67 7.36 0.92
C ALA A 70 13.43 7.39 2.44
N SER A 71 14.11 6.49 3.15
CA SER A 71 14.12 6.40 4.61
C SER A 71 15.56 6.31 5.13
N THR A 72 15.80 6.87 6.31
CA THR A 72 17.12 6.79 6.97
C THR A 72 17.11 5.67 7.99
N ALA A 73 17.99 4.69 7.80
CA ALA A 73 18.18 3.59 8.72
C ALA A 73 18.89 4.05 10.00
N ARG A 74 18.82 3.24 11.07
CA ARG A 74 19.42 3.56 12.39
C ARG A 74 20.94 3.78 12.35
N ASN A 75 21.60 3.27 11.32
CA ASN A 75 23.04 3.47 11.08
C ASN A 75 23.36 4.78 10.34
N GLY A 76 22.35 5.65 10.11
CA GLY A 76 22.50 6.93 9.43
C GLY A 76 22.51 6.85 7.89
N ILE A 77 22.37 5.65 7.31
CA ILE A 77 22.35 5.48 5.86
C ILE A 77 20.92 5.72 5.34
N THR A 78 20.78 6.63 4.38
CA THR A 78 19.53 6.83 3.65
C THR A 78 19.45 5.91 2.44
N CYS A 79 18.35 5.18 2.32
CA CYS A 79 18.06 4.32 1.16
C CYS A 79 16.57 4.33 0.83
N ASN A 80 16.21 3.87 -0.37
CA ASN A 80 14.83 3.53 -0.70
C ASN A 80 14.58 2.09 -0.28
N PRO A 81 13.63 1.81 0.64
CA PRO A 81 13.34 0.43 1.04
C PRO A 81 12.80 -0.43 -0.11
N ASN A 82 12.01 0.19 -0.99
CA ASN A 82 11.39 -0.46 -2.15
C ASN A 82 11.89 0.19 -3.46
N ILE A 83 12.21 -0.64 -4.45
CA ILE A 83 12.43 -0.25 -5.85
C ILE A 83 11.62 -1.23 -6.71
N PRO A 84 10.58 -0.77 -7.44
CA PRO A 84 10.06 0.61 -7.48
C PRO A 84 9.29 1.01 -6.22
N THR A 85 9.02 2.32 -6.05
CA THR A 85 8.09 2.84 -5.05
C THR A 85 7.34 4.05 -5.57
N GLU A 86 6.02 4.08 -5.38
CA GLU A 86 5.14 5.22 -5.73
C GLU A 86 4.26 5.66 -4.55
N GLU A 87 4.39 4.98 -3.41
CA GLU A 87 3.46 5.10 -2.29
C GLU A 87 3.89 6.17 -1.29
N VAL A 88 2.86 6.79 -0.68
CA VAL A 88 2.94 7.37 0.65
C VAL A 88 1.99 6.56 1.53
N PHE A 89 2.44 6.18 2.71
CA PHE A 89 1.71 5.26 3.58
C PHE A 89 1.85 5.66 5.05
N THR A 90 0.91 5.22 5.87
CA THR A 90 0.95 5.39 7.33
C THR A 90 0.22 4.23 8.01
N THR A 91 0.21 4.23 9.34
CA THR A 91 -0.41 3.18 10.14
C THR A 91 -1.86 3.54 10.47
N PRO A 92 -2.84 2.69 10.10
CA PRO A 92 -4.22 2.87 10.53
C PRO A 92 -4.36 2.58 12.02
N HIS A 93 -5.41 3.11 12.64
CA HIS A 93 -5.79 2.73 13.99
C HIS A 93 -6.56 1.39 13.94
N ALA A 94 -5.99 0.35 14.55
CA ALA A 94 -6.50 -1.03 14.47
C ALA A 94 -7.97 -1.21 14.88
N ARG A 95 -8.53 -0.31 15.72
CA ARG A 95 -9.93 -0.36 16.18
C ARG A 95 -10.88 0.68 15.55
N ARG A 96 -10.43 1.44 14.55
CA ARG A 96 -11.22 2.51 13.94
C ARG A 96 -11.34 2.28 12.44
N VAL A 97 -11.83 1.12 12.02
CA VAL A 97 -12.08 0.83 10.60
C VAL A 97 -13.53 0.37 10.46
N GLU A 98 -14.27 1.05 9.59
CA GLU A 98 -15.71 0.87 9.42
C GLU A 98 -16.08 0.90 7.93
N GLY A 99 -16.94 -0.02 7.50
CA GLY A 99 -17.50 -0.03 6.15
C GLY A 99 -17.04 -1.22 5.32
N HIS A 100 -16.97 -1.06 4.00
CA HIS A 100 -16.65 -2.15 3.07
C HIS A 100 -15.73 -1.70 1.94
N VAL A 101 -14.92 -2.62 1.44
CA VAL A 101 -13.96 -2.37 0.36
C VAL A 101 -13.89 -3.56 -0.59
N THR A 102 -13.76 -3.25 -1.88
CA THR A 102 -13.53 -4.25 -2.93
C THR A 102 -12.15 -4.01 -3.56
N SER A 103 -11.36 -5.07 -3.68
CA SER A 103 -10.04 -4.99 -4.31
C SER A 103 -10.17 -4.72 -5.80
N THR A 104 -9.35 -3.80 -6.30
CA THR A 104 -9.25 -3.45 -7.73
C THR A 104 -8.14 -4.23 -8.45
N LYS A 105 -7.38 -5.04 -7.73
CA LYS A 105 -6.29 -5.88 -8.27
C LYS A 105 -6.29 -7.26 -7.62
N PRO A 106 -5.83 -8.30 -8.34
CA PRO A 106 -5.64 -9.60 -7.73
C PRO A 106 -4.46 -9.59 -6.76
N LEU A 107 -4.51 -10.48 -5.76
CA LEU A 107 -3.43 -10.73 -4.80
C LEU A 107 -2.75 -12.05 -5.14
N SER A 108 -1.43 -12.02 -5.33
CA SER A 108 -0.62 -13.23 -5.43
C SER A 108 -0.09 -13.58 -4.04
N TYR A 109 -0.61 -14.65 -3.42
CA TYR A 109 -0.24 -15.07 -2.07
C TYR A 109 0.16 -16.55 -2.06
N GLN A 110 1.39 -16.84 -1.62
CA GLN A 110 1.96 -18.19 -1.54
C GLN A 110 1.72 -19.05 -2.81
N GLY A 111 1.89 -18.45 -3.99
CA GLY A 111 1.69 -19.12 -5.27
C GLY A 111 0.22 -19.29 -5.70
N THR A 112 -0.73 -18.83 -4.89
CA THR A 112 -2.16 -18.79 -5.25
C THR A 112 -2.58 -17.39 -5.64
N LEU A 113 -3.29 -17.28 -6.77
CA LEU A 113 -3.93 -16.03 -7.18
C LEU A 113 -5.30 -15.93 -6.51
N ILE A 114 -5.46 -14.93 -5.65
CA ILE A 114 -6.74 -14.54 -5.04
C ILE A 114 -7.27 -13.35 -5.82
N ASP A 115 -8.53 -13.40 -6.23
CA ASP A 115 -9.13 -12.37 -7.09
C ASP A 115 -10.56 -12.04 -6.64
N GLY A 116 -11.02 -10.83 -6.98
CA GLY A 116 -12.35 -10.33 -6.61
C GLY A 116 -12.57 -10.26 -5.10
N ILE A 117 -11.56 -9.84 -4.34
CA ILE A 117 -11.61 -9.73 -2.88
C ILE A 117 -12.60 -8.64 -2.48
N ALA A 118 -13.53 -8.95 -1.57
CA ALA A 118 -14.42 -8.00 -0.94
C ALA A 118 -14.45 -8.24 0.58
N VAL A 119 -14.29 -7.17 1.36
CA VAL A 119 -14.14 -7.23 2.81
C VAL A 119 -15.03 -6.19 3.48
N ARG A 120 -15.65 -6.55 4.60
CA ARG A 120 -16.44 -5.65 5.45
C ARG A 120 -15.81 -5.57 6.84
N PHE A 121 -15.70 -4.35 7.35
CA PHE A 121 -15.11 -4.01 8.62
C PHE A 121 -16.16 -3.44 9.58
N GLU A 122 -16.09 -3.86 10.84
CA GLU A 122 -16.78 -3.26 11.99
C GLU A 122 -15.81 -3.18 13.17
N GLU A 123 -15.73 -2.03 13.83
CA GLU A 123 -14.86 -1.76 14.98
C GLU A 123 -13.40 -2.14 14.76
N GLY A 124 -12.91 -1.98 13.52
CA GLY A 124 -11.55 -2.37 13.14
C GLY A 124 -11.35 -3.83 12.75
N ARG A 125 -12.39 -4.66 12.87
CA ARG A 125 -12.32 -6.11 12.62
C ARG A 125 -12.98 -6.47 11.31
N ILE A 126 -12.42 -7.45 10.63
CA ILE A 126 -13.05 -8.07 9.47
C ILE A 126 -14.19 -8.95 9.95
N VAL A 127 -15.42 -8.57 9.61
CA VAL A 127 -16.64 -9.33 9.94
C VAL A 127 -17.18 -10.13 8.77
N GLU A 128 -16.70 -9.84 7.55
CA GLU A 128 -17.03 -10.58 6.34
C GLU A 128 -15.89 -10.44 5.32
N ALA A 129 -15.48 -11.56 4.72
CA ALA A 129 -14.50 -11.59 3.64
C ALA A 129 -14.89 -12.63 2.60
N LYS A 130 -14.82 -12.24 1.32
CA LYS A 130 -15.13 -13.07 0.17
C LYS A 130 -14.10 -12.83 -0.94
N ALA A 131 -13.91 -13.84 -1.80
CA ALA A 131 -13.14 -13.71 -3.03
C ALA A 131 -13.81 -14.55 -4.13
N SER A 132 -13.77 -14.09 -5.38
CA SER A 132 -14.27 -14.87 -6.52
C SER A 132 -13.35 -16.03 -6.89
N ARG A 133 -12.06 -15.92 -6.55
CA ARG A 133 -11.05 -16.97 -6.70
C ARG A 133 -10.12 -16.99 -5.50
N GLY A 134 -9.74 -18.17 -5.03
CA GLY A 134 -8.80 -18.32 -3.92
C GLY A 134 -9.39 -17.98 -2.55
N GLU A 135 -10.72 -18.04 -2.39
CA GLU A 135 -11.40 -17.71 -1.14
C GLU A 135 -10.92 -18.52 0.06
N ASP A 136 -10.67 -19.83 -0.11
CA ASP A 136 -10.14 -20.68 0.96
C ASP A 136 -8.74 -20.22 1.44
N VAL A 137 -7.93 -19.70 0.53
CA VAL A 137 -6.60 -19.16 0.88
C VAL A 137 -6.76 -17.80 1.57
N LEU A 138 -7.68 -16.94 1.08
CA LEU A 138 -8.01 -15.69 1.75
C LEU A 138 -8.45 -15.94 3.21
N LYS A 139 -9.36 -16.89 3.44
CA LYS A 139 -9.83 -17.23 4.79
C LYS A 139 -8.68 -17.71 5.70
N LYS A 140 -7.81 -18.58 5.21
CA LYS A 140 -6.61 -19.01 5.96
C LYS A 140 -5.67 -17.85 6.32
N VAL A 141 -5.51 -16.87 5.43
CA VAL A 141 -4.71 -15.68 5.71
C VAL A 141 -5.35 -14.89 6.86
N LEU A 142 -6.66 -14.72 6.83
CA LEU A 142 -7.39 -13.98 7.86
C LEU A 142 -7.48 -14.75 9.20
N ASP A 143 -7.46 -16.08 9.16
CA ASP A 143 -7.51 -16.95 10.35
C ASP A 143 -6.11 -17.26 10.93
N THR A 144 -5.05 -16.62 10.42
CA THR A 144 -3.66 -16.93 10.86
C THR A 144 -3.45 -16.55 12.33
N ASP A 145 -3.97 -15.41 12.74
CA ASP A 145 -4.02 -14.92 14.12
C ASP A 145 -5.16 -13.88 14.25
N GLU A 146 -5.33 -13.28 15.42
CA GLU A 146 -6.41 -12.29 15.63
C GLU A 146 -6.23 -11.00 14.80
N GLY A 147 -5.04 -10.75 14.24
CA GLY A 147 -4.61 -9.41 13.85
C GLY A 147 -4.28 -8.54 15.06
#